data_AF-W7TTR1-F1
#
_entry.id   AF-W7TTR1-F1
#
_cell.length_a   1.000
_cell.length_b   1.000
_cell.length_c   1.000
_cell.angle_alpha   90.00
_cell.angle_beta   90.00
_cell.angle_gamma   90.00
#
_symmetry.space_group_name_H-M   'P 1'
#
loop_
_entity.id
_entity.type
_entity.pdbx_description
1 polymer ?
#
loop_
_entity_poly.entity_id
_entity_poly.type
_entity_poly.pdbx_seq_one_letter_code
_entity_poly.pdbx_strand_id
1 'polypeptide(L)'
;MTPNEIRAAVLHLYRNCLRSARRIPTQEQREIWLAYTRGKFKENRRITDVRLKRAFQDGQEQLSRMNYFHDVRNRQIGSPHGGNGGPRRHPRQGAGGAAAPASSGGEHAPLPAGSSPEASWSLKAFLETHLPGVSREELRQYQRCLEADGFGSAGMLKFLREEDLGGWKTAHRRAMLDALSRLRKGKGKGGRTQAWVTLAEPRRK
;
A
#
# COMPACT_ATOMS: atom_id res chain seq x y z
N MET A 1 7.15 12.56 17.60
CA MET A 1 6.71 12.36 16.22
C MET A 1 5.78 13.48 15.83
N THR A 2 6.09 14.19 14.75
CA THR A 2 5.18 15.19 14.17
C THR A 2 3.95 14.50 13.56
N PRO A 3 2.81 15.20 13.37
CA PRO A 3 1.63 14.61 12.72
C PRO A 3 1.92 14.01 11.34
N ASN A 4 2.84 14.63 10.59
CA ASN A 4 3.30 14.15 9.28
C ASN A 4 4.11 12.86 9.38
N GLU A 5 4.96 12.72 10.41
CA GLU A 5 5.71 11.48 10.66
C GLU A 5 4.79 10.32 11.04
N ILE A 6 3.79 10.57 11.90
CA ILE A 6 2.82 9.55 12.30
C ILE A 6 2.01 9.09 11.07
N ARG A 7 1.55 10.03 10.24
CA ARG A 7 0.84 9.71 9.00
C ARG A 7 1.69 8.87 8.06
N ALA A 8 2.97 9.20 7.90
CA ALA A 8 3.91 8.42 7.10
C ALA A 8 4.11 7.01 7.68
N ALA A 9 4.24 6.88 8.99
CA ALA A 9 4.39 5.60 9.68
C ALA A 9 3.14 4.71 9.51
N VAL A 10 1.95 5.27 9.70
CA VAL A 10 0.66 4.56 9.52
C VAL A 10 0.50 4.09 8.07
N LEU A 11 0.82 4.94 7.09
CA LEU A 11 0.79 4.55 5.68
C LEU A 11 1.83 3.47 5.38
N HIS A 12 3.00 3.50 6.00
CA HIS A 12 4.00 2.45 5.85
C HIS A 12 3.49 1.10 6.40
N LEU A 13 2.87 1.13 7.59
CA LEU A 13 2.25 -0.04 8.20
C LEU A 13 1.14 -0.63 7.32
N TYR A 14 0.21 0.20 6.84
CA TYR A 14 -0.87 -0.19 5.92
C TYR A 14 -0.35 -1.01 4.74
N ARG A 15 0.73 -0.54 4.10
CA ARG A 15 1.33 -1.20 2.93
C ARG A 15 1.96 -2.53 3.28
N ASN A 16 2.65 -2.61 4.40
CA ASN A 16 3.25 -3.87 4.84
C ASN A 16 2.15 -4.90 5.15
N CYS A 17 1.01 -4.48 5.70
CA CYS A 17 -0.17 -5.34 5.84
C CYS A 17 -0.69 -5.82 4.48
N LEU A 18 -0.84 -4.94 3.48
CA LEU A 18 -1.25 -5.35 2.13
C LEU A 18 -0.26 -6.32 1.47
N ARG A 19 1.04 -6.09 1.63
CA ARG A 19 2.09 -7.00 1.12
C ARG A 19 2.04 -8.36 1.80
N SER A 20 1.87 -8.38 3.12
CA SER A 20 1.69 -9.63 3.87
C SER A 20 0.45 -10.38 3.38
N ALA A 21 -0.69 -9.70 3.22
CA ALA A 21 -1.90 -10.30 2.69
C ALA A 21 -1.69 -10.92 1.30
N ARG A 22 -0.89 -10.30 0.42
CA ARG A 22 -0.54 -10.85 -0.90
C ARG A 22 0.29 -12.14 -0.85
N ARG A 23 0.99 -12.43 0.26
CA ARG A 23 1.73 -13.68 0.47
C ARG A 23 0.82 -14.86 0.84
N ILE A 24 -0.50 -14.63 0.98
CA ILE A 24 -1.49 -15.69 1.21
C ILE A 24 -1.68 -16.49 -0.08
N PRO A 25 -1.61 -17.83 -0.06
CA PRO A 25 -1.53 -18.64 -1.28
C PRO A 25 -2.87 -18.63 -2.01
N THR A 26 -3.95 -18.87 -1.27
CA THR A 26 -5.32 -18.93 -1.80
C THR A 26 -5.79 -17.53 -2.18
N GLN A 27 -6.29 -17.39 -3.41
CA GLN A 27 -6.80 -16.12 -3.93
C GLN A 27 -7.97 -15.58 -3.10
N GLU A 28 -8.96 -16.43 -2.80
CA GLU A 28 -10.12 -16.05 -1.98
C GLU A 28 -9.70 -15.48 -0.62
N GLN A 29 -8.83 -16.19 0.11
CA GLN A 29 -8.33 -15.72 1.40
C GLN A 29 -7.53 -14.42 1.26
N ARG A 30 -6.72 -14.29 0.21
CA ARG A 30 -5.97 -13.06 -0.08
C ARG A 30 -6.92 -11.87 -0.27
N GLU A 31 -7.98 -12.04 -1.03
CA GLU A 31 -8.98 -10.99 -1.27
C GLU A 31 -9.70 -10.58 0.03
N ILE A 32 -10.08 -11.57 0.85
CA ILE A 32 -10.67 -11.33 2.18
C ILE A 32 -9.72 -10.50 3.05
N TRP A 33 -8.46 -10.89 3.16
CA TRP A 33 -7.48 -10.19 3.99
C TRP A 33 -7.12 -8.79 3.46
N LEU A 34 -7.08 -8.61 2.14
CA LEU A 34 -6.91 -7.28 1.52
C LEU A 34 -8.11 -6.38 1.83
N ALA A 35 -9.33 -6.88 1.68
CA ALA A 35 -10.56 -6.15 1.99
C ALA A 35 -10.63 -5.78 3.48
N TYR A 36 -10.34 -6.74 4.37
CA TYR A 36 -10.26 -6.53 5.81
C TYR A 36 -9.25 -5.43 6.17
N THR A 37 -8.03 -5.51 5.63
CA THR A 37 -6.98 -4.52 5.88
C THR A 37 -7.43 -3.13 5.43
N ARG A 38 -7.98 -3.01 4.21
CA ARG A 38 -8.53 -1.75 3.70
C ARG A 38 -9.64 -1.21 4.59
N GLY A 39 -10.57 -2.06 5.01
CA GLY A 39 -11.67 -1.73 5.90
C GLY A 39 -11.17 -1.18 7.23
N LYS A 40 -10.24 -1.89 7.89
CA LYS A 40 -9.69 -1.48 9.19
C LYS A 40 -8.99 -0.13 9.15
N PHE A 41 -8.16 0.14 8.15
CA PHE A 41 -7.50 1.45 8.04
C PHE A 41 -8.49 2.56 7.68
N LYS A 42 -9.54 2.27 6.91
CA LYS A 42 -10.60 3.22 6.58
C LYS A 42 -11.46 3.58 7.81
N GLU A 43 -11.87 2.58 8.59
CA GLU A 43 -12.62 2.75 9.85
C GLU A 43 -11.87 3.64 10.84
N ASN A 44 -10.55 3.44 10.95
CA ASN A 44 -9.71 4.15 11.92
C ASN A 44 -9.16 5.49 11.40
N ARG A 45 -9.59 5.97 10.23
CA ARG A 45 -9.05 7.20 9.60
C ARG A 45 -9.21 8.46 10.46
N ARG A 46 -10.21 8.49 11.35
CA ARG A 46 -10.52 9.64 12.23
C ARG A 46 -9.91 9.52 13.63
N ILE A 47 -9.19 8.45 13.94
CA ILE A 47 -8.59 8.28 15.26
C ILE A 47 -7.41 9.24 15.42
N THR A 48 -7.42 10.00 16.50
CA THR A 48 -6.33 10.90 16.91
C THR A 48 -5.71 10.45 18.24
N ASP A 49 -4.56 11.02 18.56
CA ASP A 49 -3.92 10.98 19.89
C ASP A 49 -3.49 9.59 20.39
N VAL A 50 -3.73 9.29 21.67
CA VAL A 50 -3.28 8.07 22.35
C VAL A 50 -3.87 6.81 21.70
N ARG A 51 -5.10 6.90 21.21
CA ARG A 51 -5.77 5.79 20.51
C ARG A 51 -5.06 5.44 19.21
N LEU A 52 -4.51 6.42 18.50
CA LEU A 52 -3.73 6.19 17.29
C LEU A 52 -2.43 5.43 17.59
N LYS A 53 -1.75 5.77 18.69
CA LYS A 53 -0.53 5.05 19.11
C LYS A 53 -0.82 3.58 19.44
N ARG A 54 -1.87 3.31 20.22
CA ARG A 54 -2.28 1.93 20.53
C ARG A 54 -2.68 1.16 19.28
N ALA A 55 -3.54 1.74 18.44
CA ALA A 55 -3.95 1.10 17.18
C ALA A 55 -2.75 0.83 16.23
N PHE A 56 -1.76 1.73 16.23
CA PHE A 56 -0.54 1.55 15.47
C PHE A 56 0.31 0.38 16.01
N GLN A 57 0.50 0.29 17.34
CA GLN A 57 1.20 -0.83 17.98
C GLN A 57 0.49 -2.16 17.73
N ASP A 58 -0.83 -2.21 17.92
CA ASP A 58 -1.64 -3.40 17.65
C ASP A 58 -1.48 -3.86 16.20
N GLY A 59 -1.50 -2.91 15.24
CA GLY A 59 -1.28 -3.22 13.83
C GLY A 59 0.13 -3.76 13.55
N GLN A 60 1.17 -3.26 14.22
CA GLN A 60 2.53 -3.78 14.10
C GLN A 60 2.64 -5.21 14.64
N GLU A 61 1.99 -5.51 15.77
CA GLU A 61 1.97 -6.86 16.34
C GLU A 61 1.23 -7.85 15.42
N GLN A 62 0.06 -7.47 14.92
CA GLN A 62 -0.71 -8.30 13.99
C GLN A 62 0.08 -8.60 12.72
N LEU A 63 0.74 -7.60 12.14
CA LEU A 63 1.62 -7.78 10.98
C LEU A 63 2.79 -8.71 11.31
N SER A 64 3.40 -8.58 12.50
CA SER A 64 4.52 -9.42 12.92
C SER A 64 4.09 -10.89 13.05
N ARG A 65 2.92 -11.14 13.66
CA ARG A 65 2.33 -12.49 13.74
C ARG A 65 2.04 -13.06 12.36
N MET A 66 1.47 -12.26 11.46
CA MET A 66 1.19 -12.69 10.09
C MET A 66 2.45 -13.07 9.32
N ASN A 67 3.51 -12.24 9.41
CA ASN A 67 4.79 -12.54 8.80
C ASN A 67 5.44 -13.81 9.36
N TYR A 68 5.36 -14.01 10.68
CA TYR A 68 5.83 -15.24 11.32
C TYR A 68 5.16 -16.49 10.72
N PHE A 69 3.84 -16.48 10.53
CA PHE A 69 3.13 -17.62 9.93
C PHE A 69 3.54 -17.85 8.47
N HIS A 70 3.76 -16.79 7.69
CA HIS A 70 4.29 -16.94 6.34
C HIS A 70 5.67 -17.58 6.32
N ASP A 71 6.54 -17.20 7.25
CA ASP A 71 7.91 -17.70 7.30
C ASP A 71 7.95 -19.17 7.74
N VAL A 72 7.16 -19.56 8.75
CA VAL A 72 7.00 -20.96 9.17
C VAL A 72 6.49 -21.82 8.01
N ARG A 73 5.45 -21.35 7.30
CA ARG A 73 4.91 -22.06 6.13
C ARG A 73 5.95 -22.18 5.01
N ASN A 74 6.67 -21.10 4.70
CA ASN A 74 7.68 -21.10 3.64
C ASN A 74 8.82 -22.08 3.95
N ARG A 75 9.21 -22.24 5.23
CA ARG A 75 10.19 -23.25 5.66
C ARG A 75 9.69 -24.69 5.49
N GLN A 76 8.39 -24.93 5.70
CA GLN A 76 7.80 -26.26 5.51
C GLN A 76 7.68 -26.65 4.04
N ILE A 77 7.46 -25.68 3.14
CA ILE A 77 7.36 -25.91 1.68
C ILE A 77 8.76 -26.11 1.05
N GLY A 78 9.81 -25.47 1.61
CA GLY A 78 11.16 -25.51 1.07
C GLY A 78 12.07 -26.64 1.56
N SER A 79 11.55 -27.65 2.27
CA SER A 79 12.36 -28.77 2.78
C SER A 79 12.18 -30.02 1.89
N PRO A 80 13.15 -30.37 1.03
CA PRO A 80 13.07 -31.55 0.20
C PRO A 80 13.72 -32.72 0.95
N HIS A 81 13.03 -33.33 1.91
CA HIS A 81 13.40 -34.67 2.40
C HIS A 81 12.17 -35.37 2.98
N GLY A 82 11.85 -36.51 2.37
CA GLY A 82 10.80 -37.42 2.81
C GLY A 82 11.07 -37.99 4.20
N GLY A 83 10.00 -38.30 4.90
CA GLY A 83 10.07 -38.88 6.24
C GLY A 83 8.69 -38.93 6.87
N ASN A 84 8.02 -40.06 6.65
CA ASN A 84 6.82 -40.52 7.31
C ASN A 84 6.78 -40.14 8.82
N GLY A 85 5.72 -39.47 9.30
CA GLY A 85 5.71 -38.94 10.67
C GLY A 85 4.41 -38.36 11.23
N GLY A 86 3.24 -38.92 10.88
CA GLY A 86 2.02 -38.89 11.71
C GLY A 86 1.18 -37.60 11.80
N PRO A 87 -0.12 -37.70 12.19
CA PRO A 87 -1.02 -36.57 12.31
C PRO A 87 -0.69 -35.78 13.58
N ARG A 88 0.04 -34.66 13.43
CA ARG A 88 0.23 -33.74 14.55
C ARG A 88 -1.03 -32.91 14.78
N ARG A 89 -1.73 -33.32 15.82
CA ARG A 89 -2.87 -32.68 16.49
C ARG A 89 -2.78 -31.16 16.46
N HIS A 90 -3.79 -30.55 15.86
CA HIS A 90 -4.15 -29.15 16.07
C HIS A 90 -4.31 -28.89 17.58
N PRO A 91 -3.90 -27.73 18.10
CA PRO A 91 -4.47 -27.22 19.34
C PRO A 91 -5.96 -26.97 19.10
N ARG A 92 -6.78 -27.84 19.68
CA ARG A 92 -8.23 -27.69 19.85
C ARG A 92 -8.45 -26.74 21.03
N GLN A 93 -9.46 -25.87 20.90
CA GLN A 93 -10.05 -24.96 21.91
C GLN A 93 -9.32 -23.61 22.05
N GLY A 94 -10.00 -22.46 22.10
CA GLY A 94 -11.39 -22.22 22.51
C GLY A 94 -12.29 -21.56 21.46
N ALA A 95 -13.54 -21.99 21.49
CA ALA A 95 -14.67 -21.35 20.85
C ALA A 95 -14.92 -19.97 21.49
N GLY A 96 -14.86 -18.93 20.68
CA GLY A 96 -15.34 -17.59 21.00
C GLY A 96 -16.03 -17.05 19.77
N GLY A 97 -17.32 -17.41 19.62
CA GLY A 97 -18.16 -16.85 18.57
C GLY A 97 -18.29 -15.35 18.76
N ALA A 98 -17.67 -14.58 17.87
CA ALA A 98 -17.98 -13.16 17.73
C ALA A 98 -18.95 -13.04 16.56
N ALA A 99 -20.24 -13.05 16.92
CA ALA A 99 -21.32 -12.65 16.05
C ALA A 99 -21.03 -11.26 15.46
N ALA A 100 -21.29 -11.12 14.16
CA ALA A 100 -21.35 -9.81 13.52
C ALA A 100 -22.48 -8.99 14.15
N PRO A 101 -22.24 -7.77 14.66
CA PRO A 101 -23.33 -6.88 15.00
C PRO A 101 -23.85 -6.17 13.75
N ALA A 102 -25.17 -6.16 13.68
CA ALA A 102 -25.99 -5.57 12.65
C ALA A 102 -25.93 -4.04 12.62
N SER A 103 -26.33 -3.55 11.44
CA SER A 103 -26.62 -2.20 11.01
C SER A 103 -27.34 -1.32 12.05
N SER A 104 -26.88 -0.08 12.21
CA SER A 104 -27.74 1.04 12.57
C SER A 104 -27.38 2.26 11.71
N GLY A 105 -28.38 2.79 11.01
CA GLY A 105 -28.26 3.92 10.11
C GLY A 105 -27.87 5.22 10.79
N GLY A 106 -27.37 6.14 9.96
CA GLY A 106 -27.09 7.53 10.31
C GLY A 106 -26.87 8.31 9.03
N GLU A 107 -27.78 9.24 8.78
CA GLU A 107 -28.01 9.96 7.53
C GLU A 107 -26.97 11.06 7.21
N HIS A 108 -27.10 11.55 5.98
CA HIS A 108 -26.44 12.63 5.23
C HIS A 108 -25.76 13.80 5.97
N ALA A 109 -24.62 14.25 5.41
CA ALA A 109 -24.44 15.66 4.95
C ALA A 109 -23.19 15.80 4.04
N PRO A 110 -23.20 16.67 3.01
CA PRO A 110 -22.11 16.82 2.05
C PRO A 110 -21.13 17.97 2.36
N LEU A 111 -19.82 17.72 2.10
CA LEU A 111 -18.77 18.70 1.68
C LEU A 111 -18.33 19.77 2.75
N PRO A 112 -17.16 20.45 2.66
CA PRO A 112 -16.43 20.91 1.46
C PRO A 112 -14.95 20.48 1.32
N ALA A 113 -14.54 20.52 0.06
CA ALA A 113 -13.17 20.38 -0.41
C ALA A 113 -12.33 21.60 -0.01
N GLY A 114 -11.35 21.39 0.86
CA GLY A 114 -10.27 22.34 1.10
C GLY A 114 -9.18 22.17 0.05
N SER A 115 -9.26 22.93 -1.03
CA SER A 115 -8.20 23.08 -2.04
C SER A 115 -7.03 23.87 -1.43
N SER A 116 -5.89 23.21 -1.23
CA SER A 116 -4.62 23.84 -0.88
C SER A 116 -3.74 23.93 -2.14
N PRO A 117 -3.23 25.13 -2.51
CA PRO A 117 -2.48 25.33 -3.75
C PRO A 117 -0.97 25.21 -3.49
N GLU A 118 -0.48 23.99 -3.27
CA GLU A 118 0.92 23.65 -3.60
C GLU A 118 0.91 22.96 -4.95
N ALA A 119 1.79 23.35 -5.88
CA ALA A 119 1.94 22.78 -7.23
C ALA A 119 1.53 21.30 -7.26
N SER A 120 0.33 21.05 -7.78
CA SER A 120 -0.46 19.88 -7.41
C SER A 120 0.19 18.63 -7.98
N TRP A 121 0.95 17.94 -7.14
CA TRP A 121 1.47 16.62 -7.47
C TRP A 121 0.32 15.77 -8.01
N SER A 122 0.47 15.32 -9.25
CA SER A 122 -0.49 14.46 -9.93
C SER A 122 0.19 13.14 -10.24
N LEU A 123 -0.26 12.07 -9.56
CA LEU A 123 0.20 10.71 -9.87
C LEU A 123 -0.04 10.39 -11.35
N LYS A 124 -1.15 10.88 -11.92
CA LYS A 124 -1.47 10.74 -13.34
C LYS A 124 -0.38 11.35 -14.24
N ALA A 125 0.01 12.60 -13.98
CA ALA A 125 1.03 13.29 -14.77
C ALA A 125 2.40 12.62 -14.64
N PHE A 126 2.73 12.11 -13.44
CA PHE A 126 3.95 11.34 -13.21
C PHE A 126 3.97 10.04 -14.05
N LEU A 127 2.85 9.30 -14.06
CA LEU A 127 2.73 8.08 -14.87
C LEU A 127 2.83 8.39 -16.37
N GLU A 128 2.16 9.45 -16.85
CA GLU A 128 2.22 9.86 -18.26
C GLU A 128 3.64 10.23 -18.70
N THR A 129 4.42 10.84 -17.81
CA THR A 129 5.80 11.26 -18.09
C THR A 129 6.77 10.10 -18.16
N HIS A 130 6.56 9.07 -17.33
CA HIS A 130 7.54 7.98 -17.16
C HIS A 130 7.15 6.65 -17.81
N LEU A 131 5.92 6.51 -18.29
CA LEU A 131 5.44 5.29 -18.96
C LEU A 131 5.16 5.56 -20.44
N PRO A 132 6.16 5.40 -21.33
CA PRO A 132 5.96 5.63 -22.75
C PRO A 132 4.99 4.59 -23.34
N GLY A 133 4.06 5.04 -24.18
CA GLY A 133 3.14 4.17 -24.91
C GLY A 133 2.02 3.55 -24.07
N VAL A 134 1.83 3.98 -22.83
CA VAL A 134 0.71 3.51 -21.99
C VAL A 134 -0.61 4.04 -22.51
N SER A 135 -1.60 3.17 -22.67
CA SER A 135 -2.94 3.61 -23.06
C SER A 135 -3.63 4.37 -21.92
N ARG A 136 -4.61 5.21 -22.25
CA ARG A 136 -5.39 5.96 -21.26
C ARG A 136 -6.08 5.04 -20.24
N GLU A 137 -6.53 3.87 -20.66
CA GLU A 137 -7.20 2.91 -19.79
C GLU A 137 -6.21 2.22 -18.84
N GLU A 138 -5.05 1.80 -19.34
CA GLU A 138 -3.98 1.25 -18.48
C GLU A 138 -3.50 2.27 -17.46
N LEU A 139 -3.36 3.53 -17.86
CA LEU A 139 -2.95 4.60 -16.95
C LEU A 139 -3.96 4.80 -15.82
N ARG A 140 -5.26 4.79 -16.13
CA ARG A 140 -6.33 4.83 -15.13
C ARG A 140 -6.30 3.61 -14.21
N GLN A 141 -6.04 2.43 -14.76
CA GLN A 141 -5.94 1.21 -13.96
C GLN A 141 -4.73 1.26 -13.01
N TYR A 142 -3.57 1.68 -13.51
CA TYR A 142 -2.35 1.84 -12.72
C TYR A 142 -2.50 2.87 -11.61
N GLN A 143 -3.12 4.02 -11.93
CA GLN A 143 -3.44 5.03 -10.94
C GLN A 143 -4.33 4.47 -9.83
N ARG A 144 -5.45 3.81 -10.19
CA ARG A 144 -6.37 3.21 -9.22
C ARG A 144 -5.68 2.17 -8.32
N CYS A 145 -4.85 1.29 -8.91
CA CYS A 145 -4.10 0.30 -8.14
C CYS A 145 -3.14 0.95 -7.15
N LEU A 146 -2.35 1.93 -7.60
CA LEU A 146 -1.40 2.64 -6.75
C LEU A 146 -2.10 3.41 -5.63
N GLU A 147 -3.19 4.11 -5.93
CA GLU A 147 -3.96 4.84 -4.91
C GLU A 147 -4.59 3.90 -3.88
N ALA A 148 -5.19 2.79 -4.34
CA ALA A 148 -5.74 1.75 -3.45
C ALA A 148 -4.68 1.16 -2.51
N ASP A 149 -3.44 1.10 -2.98
CA ASP A 149 -2.29 0.61 -2.22
C ASP A 149 -1.57 1.71 -1.42
N GLY A 150 -2.08 2.95 -1.44
CA GLY A 150 -1.55 4.09 -0.68
C GLY A 150 -0.36 4.81 -1.32
N PHE A 151 -0.13 4.64 -2.63
CA PHE A 151 0.92 5.31 -3.42
C PHE A 151 0.45 6.62 -4.09
N GLY A 152 -0.65 7.22 -3.63
CA GLY A 152 -1.23 8.42 -4.23
C GLY A 152 -0.40 9.72 -4.12
N SER A 153 0.68 9.74 -3.34
CA SER A 153 1.50 10.95 -3.15
C SER A 153 2.99 10.74 -3.48
N ALA A 154 3.66 11.81 -3.92
CA ALA A 154 5.08 11.78 -4.32
C ALA A 154 5.99 11.17 -3.26
N GLY A 155 5.81 11.62 -2.01
CA GLY A 155 6.60 11.17 -0.87
C GLY A 155 6.41 9.68 -0.57
N MET A 156 5.33 9.07 -1.05
CA MET A 156 5.00 7.67 -0.83
C MET A 156 5.53 6.75 -1.93
N LEU A 157 5.74 7.26 -3.15
CA LEU A 157 6.34 6.50 -4.27
C LEU A 157 7.77 6.03 -3.98
N LYS A 158 8.51 6.74 -3.12
CA LYS A 158 9.86 6.31 -2.71
C LYS A 158 9.88 4.93 -2.04
N PHE A 159 8.75 4.47 -1.49
CA PHE A 159 8.61 3.16 -0.84
C PHE A 159 8.06 2.06 -1.76
N LEU A 160 7.76 2.37 -3.02
CA LEU A 160 7.26 1.41 -4.01
C LEU A 160 8.35 0.38 -4.29
N ARG A 161 7.95 -0.90 -4.26
CA ARG A 161 8.79 -2.06 -4.57
C ARG A 161 8.28 -2.73 -5.84
N GLU A 162 9.13 -3.56 -6.43
CA GLU A 162 8.77 -4.35 -7.61
C GLU A 162 7.54 -5.24 -7.37
N GLU A 163 7.45 -5.84 -6.18
CA GLU A 163 6.32 -6.68 -5.76
C GLU A 163 4.97 -5.95 -5.80
N ASP A 164 4.96 -4.64 -5.58
CA ASP A 164 3.74 -3.82 -5.61
C ASP A 164 3.21 -3.60 -7.04
N LEU A 165 4.05 -3.89 -8.05
CA LEU A 165 3.75 -3.71 -9.47
C LEU A 165 3.45 -5.04 -10.17
N GLY A 166 3.16 -6.10 -9.41
CA GLY A 166 2.98 -7.47 -9.91
C GLY A 166 1.97 -7.63 -11.05
N GLY A 167 0.95 -6.78 -11.13
CA GLY A 167 -0.07 -6.77 -12.19
C GLY A 167 0.24 -5.88 -13.40
N TRP A 168 1.40 -5.22 -13.43
CA TRP A 168 1.79 -4.33 -14.52
C TRP A 168 2.55 -5.08 -15.59
N LYS A 169 2.45 -4.60 -16.84
CA LYS A 169 3.28 -5.03 -17.96
C LYS A 169 4.75 -4.86 -17.62
N THR A 170 5.58 -5.82 -18.04
CA THR A 170 7.02 -5.84 -17.72
C THR A 170 7.75 -4.57 -18.15
N ALA A 171 7.46 -4.04 -19.34
CA ALA A 171 8.05 -2.80 -19.83
C ALA A 171 7.70 -1.60 -18.93
N HIS A 172 6.41 -1.45 -18.58
CA HIS A 172 5.95 -0.38 -17.70
C HIS A 172 6.52 -0.50 -16.29
N ARG A 173 6.62 -1.72 -15.76
CA ARG A 173 7.25 -1.99 -14.46
C ARG A 173 8.71 -1.55 -14.44
N ARG A 174 9.49 -1.91 -15.46
CA ARG A 174 10.90 -1.51 -15.59
C ARG A 174 11.04 0.01 -15.69
N ALA A 175 10.25 0.65 -16.54
CA ALA A 175 10.25 2.11 -16.70
C ALA A 175 9.92 2.83 -15.38
N MET A 176 8.92 2.35 -14.65
CA MET A 176 8.54 2.88 -13.33
C MET A 176 9.67 2.73 -12.31
N LEU A 177 10.29 1.55 -12.21
CA LEU A 177 11.39 1.31 -11.28
C LEU A 177 12.64 2.13 -11.61
N ASP A 178 12.94 2.34 -12.90
CA ASP A 178 14.02 3.23 -13.34
C ASP A 178 13.73 4.68 -12.95
N ALA A 179 12.53 5.18 -13.23
CA ALA A 179 12.09 6.53 -12.85
C ALA A 179 12.23 6.76 -11.34
N LEU A 180 11.80 5.81 -10.52
CA LEU A 180 11.95 5.88 -9.06
C LEU A 180 13.41 5.81 -8.61
N SER A 181 14.25 5.03 -9.30
CA SER A 181 15.67 4.93 -9.00
C SER A 181 16.40 6.25 -9.30
N ARG A 182 16.05 6.92 -10.40
CA ARG A 182 16.53 8.27 -10.73
C ARG A 182 16.08 9.29 -9.69
N LEU A 183 14.81 9.23 -9.28
CA LEU A 183 14.27 10.11 -8.23
C LEU A 183 14.99 9.94 -6.89
N ARG A 184 15.37 8.72 -6.53
CA ARG A 184 16.15 8.42 -5.32
C ARG A 184 17.59 8.95 -5.42
N LYS A 185 18.22 8.82 -6.59
CA LYS A 185 19.61 9.25 -6.84
C LYS A 185 19.76 10.77 -7.00
N GLY A 186 18.76 11.45 -7.56
CA GLY A 186 18.79 12.89 -7.84
C GLY A 186 18.79 13.80 -6.62
N LYS A 187 18.57 13.27 -5.41
CA LYS A 187 18.64 14.04 -4.15
C LYS A 187 20.06 14.25 -3.60
N GLY A 188 21.08 13.65 -4.21
CA GLY A 188 22.44 13.56 -3.64
C GLY A 188 23.55 14.38 -4.31
N LYS A 189 23.30 15.16 -5.37
CA LYS A 189 24.32 16.04 -5.96
C LYS A 189 23.88 17.50 -5.86
N GLY A 190 24.63 18.26 -5.06
CA GLY A 190 24.32 19.62 -4.68
C GLY A 190 24.26 20.62 -5.84
N GLY A 191 23.58 21.72 -5.57
CA GLY A 191 23.54 22.88 -6.45
C GLY A 191 22.12 23.38 -6.67
N ARG A 192 21.66 24.22 -5.73
CA ARG A 192 20.75 25.36 -5.90
C ARG A 192 19.50 25.18 -6.81
N THR A 193 18.39 25.64 -6.23
CA THR A 193 17.15 26.10 -6.87
C THR A 193 16.09 25.08 -7.28
N GLN A 194 14.86 25.51 -6.99
CA GLN A 194 13.59 24.98 -7.43
C GLN A 194 13.63 24.53 -8.89
N ALA A 195 13.23 23.30 -9.15
CA ALA A 195 12.86 22.84 -10.49
C ALA A 195 11.72 21.82 -10.37
N TRP A 196 10.59 22.29 -9.84
CA TRP A 196 9.27 21.70 -10.10
C TRP A 196 8.37 22.74 -10.76
N VAL A 197 8.90 23.48 -11.75
CA VAL A 197 8.13 24.30 -12.69
C VAL A 197 8.93 24.35 -13.98
N THR A 198 8.59 23.50 -14.96
CA THR A 198 8.66 23.71 -16.43
C THR A 198 8.65 22.37 -17.16
N LEU A 199 7.49 21.98 -17.69
CA LEU A 199 7.33 21.63 -19.12
C LEU A 199 5.86 21.23 -19.37
N ALA A 200 5.03 22.22 -19.71
CA ALA A 200 3.80 22.01 -20.46
C ALA A 200 3.42 23.33 -21.14
N GLU A 201 4.30 23.87 -21.99
CA GLU A 201 3.86 24.79 -23.03
C GLU A 201 3.52 23.97 -24.29
N PRO A 202 2.27 23.96 -24.75
CA PRO A 202 1.96 23.48 -26.08
C PRO A 202 2.44 24.52 -27.08
N ARG A 203 3.46 24.17 -27.88
CA ARG A 203 3.79 24.90 -29.11
C ARG A 203 2.53 24.97 -29.99
N ARG A 204 1.90 26.14 -30.04
CA ARG A 204 0.97 26.48 -31.13
C ARG A 204 1.79 26.59 -32.42
N LYS A 205 1.37 25.88 -33.45
CA LYS A 205 1.53 26.32 -34.83
C LYS A 205 0.15 26.75 -35.32
#